data_AF-A0A100WYM2-F1
#
_entry.id   AF-A0A100WYM2-F1
#
_cell.length_a   1.000
_cell.length_b   1.000
_cell.length_c   1.000
_cell.angle_alpha   90.00
_cell.angle_beta   90.00
_cell.angle_gamma   90.00
#
_symmetry.space_group_name_H-M   'P 1'
#
loop_
_entity.id
_entity.type
_entity.pdbx_description
1 polymer ?
#
loop_
_entity_poly.entity_id
_entity_poly.type
_entity_poly.pdbx_seq_one_letter_code
_entity_poly.pdbx_strand_id
1 'polypeptide(L)' 'MPYTGIGHQQKFIRKAITDLCDRLEEEFNAGEAFETGVVLPDE' A
#
# COMPACT_ATOMS: atom_id res chain seq x y z
N MET A 1 -0.27 10.74 29.57
CA MET A 1 0.35 10.85 28.22
C MET A 1 -0.78 11.01 27.22
N PRO A 2 -0.71 11.96 26.27
CA PRO A 2 -1.87 12.25 25.42
C PRO A 2 -2.12 11.05 24.50
N TYR A 3 -3.36 10.55 24.51
CA TYR A 3 -3.87 9.57 23.56
C TYR A 3 -3.97 10.24 22.18
N THR A 4 -2.84 10.56 21.55
CA THR A 4 -2.88 11.10 20.20
C THR A 4 -3.31 9.95 19.29
N GLY A 5 -4.49 10.07 18.69
CA GLY A 5 -5.06 9.09 17.76
C GLY A 5 -4.16 8.77 16.56
N ILE A 6 -3.01 9.43 16.44
CA ILE A 6 -1.94 9.24 15.47
C ILE A 6 -1.53 7.76 15.37
N GLY A 7 -1.35 7.04 16.50
CA GLY A 7 -1.00 5.62 16.44
C GLY A 7 -2.10 4.76 15.82
N HIS A 8 -3.36 5.10 16.07
CA HIS A 8 -4.52 4.43 15.48
C HIS A 8 -4.68 4.79 13.99
N GLN A 9 -4.48 6.06 13.65
CA GLN A 9 -4.52 6.57 12.28
C GLN A 9 -3.41 5.94 11.43
N GLN A 10 -2.18 5.81 11.95
CA GLN A 10 -1.10 5.15 11.21
C GLN A 10 -1.41 3.68 10.93
N LYS A 11 -1.97 2.95 11.90
CA LYS A 11 -2.39 1.55 11.68
C LYS A 11 -3.50 1.45 10.64
N PHE A 12 -4.48 2.35 10.70
CA PHE A 12 -5.55 2.43 9.72
C PHE A 12 -5.01 2.71 8.31
N ILE A 13 -4.14 3.71 8.16
CA ILE A 13 -3.55 4.07 6.87
C ILE A 13 -2.76 2.89 6.29
N ARG A 14 -1.92 2.23 7.09
CA ARG A 14 -1.16 1.07 6.64
C ARG A 14 -2.07 -0.05 6.14
N LYS A 15 -3.13 -0.36 6.90
CA LYS A 15 -4.11 -1.36 6.49
C LYS A 15 -4.83 -0.97 5.18
N ALA A 16 -5.29 0.27 5.07
CA ALA A 16 -6.00 0.74 3.89
C ALA A 16 -5.11 0.69 2.63
N ILE A 17 -3.82 1.01 2.77
CA ILE A 17 -2.85 0.89 1.67
C ILE A 17 -2.67 -0.58 1.28
N THR A 18 -2.47 -1.48 2.25
CA THR A 18 -2.34 -2.93 1.98
C THR A 18 -3.59 -3.48 1.28
N ASP A 19 -4.78 -3.21 1.83
CA ASP A 19 -6.04 -3.68 1.26
C ASP A 19 -6.25 -3.13 -0.18
N LEU A 20 -5.75 -1.92 -0.48
CA LEU A 20 -5.78 -1.36 -1.83
C LEU A 20 -4.78 -2.05 -2.77
N CYS A 21 -3.55 -2.32 -2.32
CA CYS A 21 -2.55 -3.05 -3.09
C CYS A 21 -3.06 -4.44 -3.48
N ASP A 22 -3.57 -5.20 -2.52
CA ASP A 22 -4.10 -6.56 -2.74
C ASP A 22 -5.19 -6.55 -3.83
N ARG A 23 -6.13 -5.59 -3.75
CA ARG A 23 -7.19 -5.45 -4.75
C ARG A 23 -6.63 -5.14 -6.15
N LEU A 24 -5.63 -4.27 -6.24
CA LEU A 24 -5.03 -3.92 -7.53
C LEU A 24 -4.25 -5.09 -8.12
N GLU A 25 -3.58 -5.88 -7.30
CA GLU A 25 -2.85 -7.09 -7.72
C GLU A 25 -3.83 -8.14 -8.25
N GLU A 26 -4.96 -8.36 -7.57
CA GLU A 26 -6.05 -9.23 -8.05
C GLU A 26 -6.63 -8.73 -9.38
N GLU A 27 -6.96 -7.44 -9.48
CA GLU A 27 -7.63 -6.88 -10.66
C GLU A 27 -6.69 -6.76 -11.88
N PHE A 28 -5.40 -6.47 -11.67
CA PHE A 28 -4.50 -6.03 -12.75
C PHE A 28 -3.19 -6.80 -12.87
N ASN A 29 -2.82 -7.66 -11.92
CA ASN A 29 -1.59 -8.45 -11.96
C ASN A 29 -1.84 -9.95 -11.75
N ALA A 30 -3.03 -10.43 -12.10
CA ALA A 30 -3.42 -11.83 -11.94
C ALA A 30 -3.28 -12.38 -10.50
N GLY A 31 -3.38 -11.50 -9.50
CA GLY A 31 -3.17 -11.83 -8.09
C GLY A 31 -1.71 -11.96 -7.66
N GLU A 32 -0.76 -11.66 -8.54
CA GLU A 32 0.67 -11.63 -8.22
C GLU A 32 1.09 -10.25 -7.72
N ALA A 33 2.13 -10.20 -6.89
CA ALA A 33 2.66 -8.94 -6.39
C ALA A 33 3.29 -8.10 -7.50
N PHE A 34 3.08 -6.77 -7.49
CA PHE A 34 3.78 -5.89 -8.44
C PHE A 34 5.29 -5.90 -8.16
N GLU A 35 6.11 -5.96 -9.22
CA GLU A 35 7.56 -5.84 -9.08
C GLU A 35 7.94 -4.47 -8.52
N THR A 36 8.68 -4.47 -7.41
CA THR A 36 9.17 -3.24 -6.81
C THR A 36 10.31 -2.68 -7.66
N GLY A 37 10.03 -1.61 -8.41
CA GLY A 37 11.03 -0.86 -9.15
C GLY A 37 11.08 -1.19 -10.64
N VAL A 38 10.09 -0.70 -11.39
CA VAL A 38 10.39 -0.27 -12.76
C VAL A 38 11.30 0.95 -12.61
N VAL A 39 12.58 0.79 -12.93
CA VAL A 39 13.45 1.93 -13.21
C VAL A 39 12.81 2.64 -14.40
N LEU A 40 12.11 3.75 -14.15
CA LEU A 40 11.67 4.63 -15.21
C LEU A 40 12.96 5.09 -15.92
N PRO A 41 13.13 4.84 -17.23
CA PRO A 41 14.28 5.37 -17.93
C PRO A 41 14.23 6.90 -17.80
N ASP A 42 15.33 7.51 -17.37
CA ASP A 42 15.50 8.96 -17.42
C ASP A 42 15.33 9.39 -18.88
N GLU A 43 14.28 10.15 -19.19
CA GLU A 43 14.12 10.82 -20.50
C GLU A 43 15.23 11.85 -20.74
#